data_AF-A0A3C1PRP3-F1
#
_entry.id   AF-A0A3C1PRP3-F1
#
_cell.length_a   1.000
_cell.length_b   1.000
_cell.length_c   1.000
_cell.angle_alpha   90.00
_cell.angle_beta   90.00
_cell.angle_gamma   90.00
#
_symmetry.space_group_name_H-M   'P 1'
#
loop_
_entity.id
_entity.type
_entity.pdbx_description
1 polymer ?
#
loop_
_entity_poly.entity_id
_entity_poly.type
_entity_poly.pdbx_seq_one_letter_code
_entity_poly.pdbx_strand_id
1 'polypeptide(L)' 'LQTSFLTPPMAMSAYYLKGVLKNRIELMEIFKGLMPYLGIVIFSMVLLYQFPEIALWLPDYLFGEYVP' A
#
# COMPACT_ATOMS: atom_id res chain seq x y z
N LEU A 1 -5.56 -4.08 -3.05
CA LEU A 1 -5.90 -3.26 -4.24
C LEU A 1 -4.76 -2.31 -4.62
N GLN A 2 -4.27 -1.45 -3.71
CA GLN A 2 -3.10 -0.59 -3.97
C GLN A 2 -1.80 -1.36 -4.26
N THR A 3 -1.55 -2.49 -3.58
CA THR A 3 -0.36 -3.34 -3.81
C THR A 3 -0.38 -4.08 -5.15
N SER A 4 -1.55 -4.27 -5.76
CA SER A 4 -1.65 -4.92 -7.08
C SER A 4 -1.16 -3.98 -8.20
N PHE A 5 -1.31 -2.66 -8.05
CA PHE A 5 -0.74 -1.67 -8.99
C PHE A 5 0.80 -1.54 -8.90
N LEU A 6 1.44 -2.35 -8.04
CA LEU A 6 2.85 -2.24 -7.70
C LEU A 6 3.66 -3.48 -8.12
N THR A 7 3.03 -4.53 -8.63
CA THR A 7 3.71 -5.79 -9.01
C THR A 7 3.90 -5.82 -10.54
N PRO A 8 5.04 -6.33 -11.06
CA PRO A 8 5.41 -6.23 -12.48
C PRO A 8 4.39 -6.65 -13.57
N PRO A 9 3.34 -7.48 -13.33
CA PRO A 9 2.30 -7.70 -14.34
C PRO A 9 1.08 -6.74 -14.24
N MET A 10 0.88 -6.02 -13.13
CA MET A 10 -0.31 -5.19 -12.85
C MET A 10 -0.01 -3.71 -12.57
N ALA A 11 1.27 -3.29 -12.66
CA ALA A 11 1.70 -1.91 -12.48
C ALA A 11 1.41 -0.98 -13.67
N MET A 12 0.15 -0.96 -14.14
CA MET A 12 -0.29 -0.15 -15.27
C MET A 12 0.10 1.34 -15.15
N SER A 13 0.10 1.89 -13.93
CA SER A 13 0.53 3.27 -13.66
C SER A 13 2.02 3.51 -13.97
N ALA A 14 2.89 2.56 -13.63
CA ALA A 14 4.33 2.62 -13.95
C ALA A 14 4.59 2.47 -15.46
N TYR A 15 3.85 1.59 -16.13
CA TYR A 15 3.93 1.43 -17.59
C TYR A 15 3.38 2.64 -18.36
N TYR A 16 2.31 3.27 -17.85
CA TYR A 16 1.78 4.52 -18.41
C TYR A 16 2.78 5.66 -18.26
N LEU A 17 3.37 5.84 -17.06
CA LEU A 17 4.43 6.83 -16.83
C LEU A 17 5.62 6.60 -17.77
N LYS A 18 6.04 5.34 -17.94
CA LYS A 18 7.12 4.98 -18.87
C LYS A 18 6.77 5.30 -20.32
N GLY A 19 5.51 5.10 -20.74
CA GLY A 19 5.02 5.46 -22.08
C GLY A 19 5.06 6.96 -22.36
N VAL A 20 4.72 7.79 -21.38
CA VAL A 20 4.79 9.26 -21.48
C VAL A 20 6.24 9.75 -21.46
N LEU A 21 7.11 9.10 -20.67
CA LEU A 21 8.49 9.52 -20.45
C LEU A 21 9.51 8.94 -21.44
N LYS A 22 9.05 8.06 -22.35
CA LYS A 22 9.70 7.42 -23.51
C LYS A 22 11.05 6.71 -23.29
N ASN A 23 11.99 7.23 -22.51
CA ASN A 23 13.28 6.59 -22.18
C ASN A 23 14.08 7.29 -21.05
N ARG A 24 13.51 8.27 -20.32
CA ARG A 24 14.26 9.00 -19.30
C ARG A 24 14.45 8.28 -17.96
N ILE A 25 13.61 7.28 -17.67
CA ILE A 25 13.58 6.62 -16.37
C ILE A 25 13.42 5.12 -16.59
N GLU A 26 14.27 4.32 -15.96
CA GLU A 26 14.12 2.86 -16.01
C GLU A 26 12.95 2.42 -15.15
N LEU A 27 12.27 1.35 -15.58
CA LEU A 27 11.17 0.76 -14.82
C LEU A 27 11.63 0.39 -13.41
N MET A 28 12.87 -0.10 -13.28
CA MET A 28 13.46 -0.47 -12.00
C MET A 28 13.54 0.70 -11.01
N GLU A 29 13.77 1.93 -11.46
CA GLU A 29 13.81 3.11 -10.58
C GLU A 29 12.42 3.45 -10.02
N ILE A 30 11.38 3.28 -10.83
CA ILE A 30 9.99 3.48 -10.41
C ILE A 30 9.63 2.47 -9.31
N PHE A 31 9.98 1.20 -9.51
CA PHE A 31 9.77 0.14 -8.52
C PHE A 31 10.59 0.36 -7.24
N LYS A 32 11.81 0.88 -7.37
CA LYS A 32 12.68 1.14 -6.23
C LYS A 32 12.19 2.31 -5.38
N GLY A 33 11.66 3.38 -5.99
CA GLY A 33 11.04 4.50 -5.27
C GLY A 33 9.75 4.10 -4.54
N LEU A 34 9.09 3.07 -5.04
CA LEU A 34 7.85 2.54 -4.50
C LEU A 34 8.05 1.53 -3.35
N MET A 35 9.10 0.71 -3.41
CA MET A 35 9.44 -0.27 -2.36
C MET A 35 9.37 0.26 -0.92
N PRO A 36 9.91 1.44 -0.57
CA PRO A 36 9.80 1.97 0.80
C PRO A 36 8.35 2.25 1.21
N TYR A 37 7.51 2.73 0.29
CA TYR A 37 6.09 2.94 0.57
C TYR A 37 5.38 1.61 0.85
N LEU A 38 5.65 0.57 0.04
CA LEU A 38 5.11 -0.76 0.28
C LEU A 38 5.54 -1.33 1.63
N GLY A 39 6.81 -1.10 2.03
CA GLY A 39 7.33 -1.48 3.33
C GLY A 39 6.53 -0.84 4.49
N ILE A 40 6.22 0.46 4.39
CA ILE A 40 5.40 1.16 5.39
C ILE A 40 3.99 0.58 5.45
N VAL A 41 3.37 0.28 4.30
CA VAL A 41 2.03 -0.32 4.27
C VAL A 41 2.01 -1.69 4.94
N ILE A 42 2.96 -2.56 4.63
CA ILE A 42 3.07 -3.89 5.24
C ILE A 42 3.32 -3.74 6.75
N PHE A 43 4.21 -2.83 7.15
CA PHE A 43 4.47 -2.55 8.56
C PHE A 43 3.20 -2.11 9.29
N SER A 44 2.44 -1.18 8.73
CA SER A 44 1.16 -0.75 9.29
C SER A 44 0.15 -1.89 9.38
N MET A 45 0.08 -2.77 8.38
CA MET A 45 -0.78 -3.96 8.43
C MET A 45 -0.39 -4.90 9.57
N VAL A 46 0.91 -5.17 9.76
CA VAL A 46 1.40 -6.00 10.87
C VAL A 46 1.10 -5.34 12.22
N LEU A 47 1.27 -4.03 12.31
CA LEU A 47 1.01 -3.26 13.52
C LEU A 47 -0.48 -3.33 13.89
N LEU A 48 -1.38 -3.12 12.94
CA LEU A 48 -2.83 -3.25 13.16
C LEU A 48 -3.27 -4.69 13.46
N TYR A 49 -2.57 -5.68 12.91
CA TYR A 49 -2.85 -7.08 13.23
C TYR A 49 -2.48 -7.43 14.67
N GLN A 50 -1.32 -6.95 15.17
CA GLN A 50 -0.93 -7.19 16.56
C GLN A 50 -1.63 -6.28 17.57
N PHE A 51 -2.01 -5.08 17.18
CA PHE A 51 -2.67 -4.09 18.03
C PHE A 51 -3.98 -3.61 17.38
N PRO A 52 -5.00 -4.48 17.32
CA PRO A 52 -6.26 -4.17 16.66
C PRO A 52 -7.02 -3.04 17.37
N GLU A 53 -6.79 -2.83 18.67
CA GLU A 53 -7.37 -1.73 19.45
C GLU A 53 -7.11 -0.34 18.85
N ILE A 54 -6.00 -0.15 18.14
CA ILE A 54 -5.67 1.12 17.47
C ILE A 54 -6.70 1.45 16.37
N ALA A 55 -7.22 0.43 15.70
CA ALA A 55 -8.26 0.58 14.67
C ALA A 55 -9.67 0.43 15.23
N LEU A 56 -9.87 -0.37 16.27
CA LEU A 56 -11.18 -0.72 16.82
C LEU A 56 -11.72 0.31 17.83
N TRP A 57 -10.86 1.11 18.45
CA TRP A 57 -11.28 2.13 19.43
C TRP A 57 -12.40 3.04 18.90
N LEU A 58 -12.27 3.56 17.67
CA LEU A 58 -13.26 4.47 17.10
C LEU A 58 -14.61 3.80 16.81
N PRO A 59 -14.68 2.65 16.11
CA PRO A 59 -15.93 1.94 15.93
C PRO A 59 -16.53 1.43 17.25
N ASP A 60 -15.74 0.97 18.22
CA ASP A 60 -16.25 0.61 19.55
C ASP A 60 -16.88 1.82 20.25
N TYR A 61 -16.31 3.01 20.10
CA TYR A 61 -16.87 4.25 20.64
C TYR A 61 -18.16 4.70 19.96
N LEU A 62 -18.27 4.51 18.64
CA LEU A 62 -19.43 4.96 17.85
C LEU A 62 -20.58 3.94 17.80
N PHE A 63 -20.27 2.64 17.80
CA PHE A 63 -21.23 1.56 17.57
C PHE A 63 -21.41 0.62 18.78
N GLY A 64 -20.60 0.77 19.84
CA GLY A 64 -20.59 -0.10 21.03
C GLY A 64 -19.55 -1.23 20.93
N GLU A 65 -19.10 -1.76 22.09
CA GLU A 65 -18.07 -2.81 22.16
C GLU A 65 -18.39 -3.99 21.24
N TYR A 66 -17.45 -4.29 20.32
CA TYR A 66 -17.52 -5.49 19.49
C TYR A 66 -17.39 -6.76 20.36
N VAL A 67 -18.53 -7.43 20.59
CA VAL A 67 -18.56 -8.76 21.22
C VAL A 67 -18.49 -9.82 20.10
N PRO A 68 -17.45 -10.68 20.08
CA PRO A 68 -17.25 -11.67 19.01
C PRO A 68 -18.30 -12.79 18.98
#